data_AF-A0A9E5TVY6-F1
#
_entry.id   AF-A0A9E5TVY6-F1
#
_cell.length_a   1.000
_cell.length_b   1.000
_cell.length_c   1.000
_cell.angle_alpha   90.00
_cell.angle_beta   90.00
_cell.angle_gamma   90.00
#
_symmetry.space_group_name_H-M   'P 1'
#
loop_
_entity.id
_entity.type
_entity.pdbx_description
1 polymer ?
#
loop_
_entity_poly.entity_id
_entity_poly.type
_entity_poly.pdbx_seq_one_letter_code
_entity_poly.pdbx_strand_id
1 'polypeptide(L)'
;LEFKTWLAEVAGGEEELPPAAAEVEGEYECVTTVAALDAWIERLRAAALFSFDTETTSLNYMLAELVGVSFSCEPGKAAYV
;
A
#
# COMPACT_ATOMS: atom_id res chain seq x y z
N LEU A 1 -4.83 -14.19 -28.76
CA LEU A 1 -6.22 -14.63 -28.56
C LEU A 1 -6.38 -15.45 -27.28
N GLU A 2 -5.35 -16.18 -26.82
CA GLU A 2 -5.33 -16.96 -25.57
C GLU A 2 -5.64 -16.17 -24.28
N PHE A 3 -5.23 -14.90 -24.18
CA PHE A 3 -5.39 -14.12 -22.94
C PHE A 3 -6.86 -13.81 -22.59
N LYS A 4 -7.75 -13.72 -23.58
CA LYS A 4 -9.19 -13.50 -23.36
C LYS A 4 -9.88 -14.76 -22.85
N THR A 5 -9.40 -15.93 -23.24
CA THR A 5 -9.90 -17.22 -22.76
C THR A 5 -9.56 -17.40 -21.29
N TRP A 6 -8.31 -17.10 -20.89
CA TRP A 6 -7.89 -17.16 -19.50
C TRP A 6 -8.64 -16.13 -18.64
N LEU A 7 -8.88 -14.92 -19.15
CA LEU A 7 -9.67 -13.91 -18.44
C LEU A 7 -11.11 -14.37 -18.20
N ALA A 8 -11.71 -15.10 -19.15
CA ALA A 8 -13.06 -15.63 -19.03
C ALA A 8 -13.13 -16.86 -18.11
N GLU A 9 -12.08 -17.69 -18.09
CA GLU A 9 -11.97 -18.84 -17.18
C GLU A 9 -11.79 -18.39 -15.71
N VAL A 10 -11.05 -17.31 -15.47
CA VAL A 10 -10.87 -16.73 -14.13
C VAL A 10 -12.08 -15.89 -13.71
N ALA A 11 -12.69 -15.12 -14.63
CA ALA A 11 -13.85 -14.27 -14.32
C ALA A 11 -15.19 -15.03 -14.23
N GLY A 12 -15.22 -16.31 -14.64
CA GLY A 12 -16.42 -17.15 -14.65
C GLY A 12 -16.65 -17.96 -13.38
N GLY A 13 -15.70 -17.94 -12.44
CA GLY A 13 -15.94 -18.41 -11.08
C GLY A 13 -16.45 -17.25 -10.24
N GLU A 14 -17.60 -17.42 -9.60
CA GLU A 14 -17.89 -16.68 -8.38
C GLU A 14 -16.83 -17.11 -7.35
N GLU A 15 -15.62 -16.56 -7.45
CA GLU A 15 -14.72 -16.51 -6.31
C GLU A 15 -15.49 -15.71 -5.27
N GLU A 16 -16.02 -16.42 -4.28
CA GLU A 16 -16.56 -15.82 -3.07
C GLU A 16 -15.42 -15.00 -2.48
N LEU A 17 -15.44 -13.70 -2.79
CA LEU A 17 -14.42 -12.77 -2.33
C LEU A 17 -14.31 -12.99 -0.82
N PRO A 18 -13.10 -13.18 -0.29
CA PRO A 18 -12.93 -13.26 1.15
C PRO A 18 -13.69 -12.09 1.76
N PRO A 19 -14.44 -12.32 2.86
CA PRO A 19 -15.27 -11.29 3.45
C PRO A 19 -14.42 -10.02 3.59
N ALA A 20 -14.95 -8.92 3.07
CA ALA A 20 -14.26 -7.64 3.13
C ALA A 20 -13.74 -7.46 4.55
N ALA A 21 -12.44 -7.19 4.68
CA ALA A 21 -11.86 -6.91 5.98
C ALA A 21 -12.73 -5.84 6.66
N ALA A 22 -13.09 -6.07 7.92
CA ALA A 22 -13.90 -5.13 8.66
C ALA A 22 -13.29 -3.72 8.51
N GLU A 23 -14.11 -2.71 8.25
CA GLU A 23 -13.64 -1.33 8.18
C GLU A 23 -12.99 -0.97 9.51
N VAL A 24 -11.66 -0.87 9.51
CA VAL A 24 -10.89 -0.40 10.65
C VAL A 24 -10.80 1.10 10.52
N GLU A 25 -11.23 1.83 11.55
CA GLU A 25 -10.99 3.27 11.63
C GLU A 25 -9.48 3.53 11.58
N GLY A 26 -9.04 4.30 10.57
CA GLY A 26 -7.64 4.48 10.26
C GLY A 26 -7.01 5.67 10.97
N GLU A 27 -5.89 5.44 11.64
CA GLU A 27 -5.00 6.46 12.18
C GLU A 27 -3.82 6.67 11.22
N TYR A 28 -3.82 7.82 10.52
CA TYR A 28 -2.82 8.13 9.51
C TYR A 28 -2.03 9.39 9.88
N GLU A 29 -0.70 9.28 9.89
CA GLU A 29 0.20 10.39 10.19
C GLU A 29 0.79 11.00 8.91
N CYS A 30 0.73 12.33 8.79
CA CYS A 30 1.51 13.09 7.79
C CYS A 30 2.84 13.50 8.43
N VAL A 31 3.92 12.82 8.05
CA VAL A 31 5.25 12.96 8.64
C VAL A 31 5.99 14.11 7.96
N THR A 32 6.09 15.23 8.66
CA THR A 32 6.73 16.46 8.14
C THR A 32 8.04 16.81 8.85
N THR A 33 8.51 15.94 9.75
CA THR A 33 9.74 16.14 10.52
C THR A 33 10.61 14.90 10.50
N VAL A 34 11.93 15.12 10.52
CA VAL A 34 12.92 14.04 10.57
C VAL A 34 12.76 13.20 11.84
N ALA A 35 12.46 13.82 12.99
CA ALA A 35 12.27 13.10 14.24
C ALA A 35 11.07 12.13 14.19
N ALA A 36 9.97 12.53 13.55
CA ALA A 36 8.83 11.63 13.33
C ALA A 36 9.18 10.52 12.34
N LEU A 37 9.92 10.83 11.27
CA LEU A 37 10.40 9.83 10.32
C LEU A 37 11.32 8.80 11.00
N ASP A 38 12.25 9.23 11.85
CA ASP A 38 13.15 8.34 12.60
C ASP A 38 12.35 7.38 13.50
N ALA A 39 11.32 7.89 14.19
CA ALA A 39 10.44 7.05 15.01
C ALA A 39 9.72 5.98 14.18
N TRP A 40 9.29 6.31 12.96
CA TRP A 40 8.69 5.34 12.04
C TRP A 40 9.71 4.34 11.50
N ILE A 41 10.91 4.77 11.16
CA ILE A 41 12.00 3.88 10.71
C ILE A 41 12.28 2.81 11.77
N GLU A 42 12.35 3.17 13.05
CA GLU A 42 12.57 2.19 14.12
C GLU A 42 11.41 1.17 14.24
N ARG A 43 10.16 1.61 14.06
CA ARG A 43 9.00 0.70 14.00
C ARG A 43 9.09 -0.25 12.82
N LEU A 44 9.42 0.25 11.64
CA LEU A 44 9.57 -0.55 10.41
C LEU A 44 10.68 -1.59 10.54
N ARG A 45 11.81 -1.23 11.18
CA ARG A 45 12.92 -2.16 11.44
C ARG A 45 12.55 -3.31 12.37
N ALA A 46 11.68 -3.07 13.33
CA ALA A 46 11.23 -4.07 14.29
C ALA A 46 10.09 -4.96 13.77
N ALA A 47 9.37 -4.50 12.73
CA ALA A 47 8.26 -5.23 12.15
C ALA A 47 8.73 -6.46 11.37
N ALA A 48 8.04 -7.60 11.52
CA ALA A 48 8.33 -8.80 10.73
C ALA A 48 8.03 -8.60 9.23
N LEU A 49 7.03 -7.77 8.92
CA LEU A 49 6.64 -7.32 7.59
C LEU A 49 5.92 -5.98 7.73
N PHE A 50 5.89 -5.21 6.65
CA PHE A 50 5.13 -3.96 6.55
C PHE A 50 4.74 -3.72 5.08
N SER A 51 3.68 -2.96 4.84
CA SER A 51 3.34 -2.46 3.50
C SER A 51 4.15 -1.22 3.19
N PHE A 52 4.50 -1.04 1.91
CA PHE A 52 5.21 0.13 1.41
C PHE A 52 4.62 0.52 0.06
N ASP A 53 4.41 1.82 -0.14
CA ASP A 53 3.84 2.37 -1.36
C ASP A 53 4.48 3.72 -1.72
N THR A 54 4.40 4.10 -2.99
CA THR A 54 5.04 5.30 -3.53
C THR A 54 4.04 6.17 -4.28
N GLU A 55 4.08 7.47 -4.04
CA GLU A 55 3.32 8.45 -4.81
C GLU A 55 4.23 9.17 -5.80
N THR A 56 3.73 9.39 -7.03
CA THR A 56 4.56 9.92 -8.12
C THR A 56 3.83 10.97 -8.96
N THR A 57 4.60 11.76 -9.71
CA THR A 57 4.05 12.79 -10.61
C THR A 57 3.44 12.23 -11.90
N SER A 58 3.64 10.94 -12.21
CA SER A 58 3.23 10.35 -13.48
C SER A 58 3.01 8.84 -13.41
N LEU A 59 2.05 8.36 -14.20
CA LEU A 59 1.88 6.92 -14.46
C LEU A 59 2.98 6.33 -15.37
N ASN A 60 3.72 7.17 -16.11
CA ASN A 60 4.84 6.70 -16.91
C ASN A 60 6.10 6.62 -16.03
N TYR A 61 6.48 5.40 -15.63
CA TYR A 61 7.62 5.14 -14.75
C TYR A 61 8.96 5.69 -15.25
N MET A 62 9.13 5.90 -16.56
CA MET A 62 10.36 6.48 -17.12
C MET A 62 10.45 8.01 -16.92
N LEU A 63 9.31 8.67 -16.66
CA LEU A 63 9.19 10.12 -16.51
C LEU A 63 8.74 10.53 -15.09
N ALA A 64 8.39 9.57 -14.26
CA ALA A 64 7.83 9.82 -12.95
C ALA A 64 8.91 10.29 -11.96
N GLU A 65 8.60 11.32 -11.20
CA GLU A 65 9.38 11.76 -10.05
C GLU A 65 8.68 11.35 -8.76
N LEU A 66 9.45 11.03 -7.72
CA LEU A 66 8.92 10.67 -6.42
C LEU A 66 8.33 11.91 -5.73
N VAL A 67 7.09 11.77 -5.26
CA VAL A 67 6.36 12.82 -4.52
C VAL A 67 6.34 12.51 -3.03
N GLY A 68 6.19 11.24 -2.67
CA GLY A 68 6.17 10.79 -1.28
C GLY A 68 6.13 9.28 -1.17
N VAL A 69 6.16 8.80 0.07
CA VAL A 69 6.08 7.36 0.38
C VAL A 69 5.13 7.11 1.52
N SER A 70 4.48 5.94 1.53
CA SER A 70 3.66 5.52 2.65
C SER A 70 4.01 4.12 3.12
N PHE A 71 3.72 3.83 4.39
CA PHE A 71 3.95 2.53 4.98
C PHE A 71 3.04 2.24 6.17
N SER A 72 2.81 0.94 6.43
CA SER A 72 2.01 0.44 7.54
C SER A 72 2.56 -0.88 8.09
N CYS A 73 2.74 -0.97 9.41
CA CYS A 73 3.13 -2.20 10.09
C CYS A 73 1.92 -3.05 10.53
N GLU A 74 0.74 -2.44 10.66
CA GLU A 74 -0.48 -3.09 11.14
C GLU A 74 -1.75 -2.46 10.55
N PRO A 75 -2.83 -3.24 10.35
CA PRO A 75 -4.08 -2.71 9.81
C PRO A 75 -4.60 -1.50 10.58
N GLY A 76 -4.99 -0.45 9.86
CA GLY A 76 -5.55 0.77 10.45
C GLY A 76 -4.52 1.77 10.98
N LYS A 77 -3.21 1.51 10.89
CA LYS A 77 -2.18 2.51 11.24
C LYS A 77 -1.15 2.67 10.14
N ALA A 78 -0.99 3.88 9.61
CA ALA A 78 0.00 4.15 8.57
C ALA A 78 0.59 5.56 8.68
N ALA A 79 1.66 5.79 7.93
CA ALA A 79 2.21 7.13 7.74
C ALA A 79 2.45 7.41 6.27
N TYR A 80 2.33 8.69 5.91
CA TYR A 80 2.74 9.27 4.64
C TYR A 80 3.82 10.31 4.90
N VAL A 81 4.90 10.25 4.12
CA VAL A 81 6.05 11.17 4.16
C VAL A 81 6.08 12.00 2.89
#